data_AF-A0A962HP89-F1
#
_entry.id   AF-A0A962HP89-F1
#
_cell.length_a   1.000
_cell.length_b   1.000
_cell.length_c   1.000
_cell.angle_alpha   90.00
_cell.angle_beta   90.00
_cell.angle_gamma   90.00
#
_symmetry.space_group_name_H-M   'P 1'
#
loop_
_entity.id
_entity.type
_entity.pdbx_description
1 polymer ?
#
loop_
_entity_poly.entity_id
_entity_poly.type
_entity_poly.pdbx_seq_one_letter_code
_entity_poly.pdbx_strand_id
1 'polypeptide(L)'
;MKPVRIQAVSVMVQMLVLLSGLTALFWYFREPVSRFFASTQSGSLGLILNGGILLLFLLGLGRIVWLFFSFAAEQRVINRFVQRVREGVANPAYRLPDSLLMRRHEAVKWLGERGETVDQGMLAQTAAARLGSRFTLVRFIHNILILSGVFGTIISLSVALVGAAGLLEAPEHLDHMAVIIGGMATALSTTMTAIICYALYAYFHLRLQDARIRLLAGLEECTSLYILPQFRSVESNLMHDVATLAARLTVAAERVTQVQDRFLQAGERLQLAVDDLQHQIGRSGADIRSIRDALHEGFRLPPAAGGVAPAARTEPGREVLR
;
A
#
# COMPACT_ATOMS: atom_id res chain seq x y z
N MET A 1 -13.62 -1.11 -14.98
CA MET A 1 -13.43 -1.36 -13.54
C MET A 1 -14.53 -0.63 -12.77
N LYS A 2 -15.48 -1.37 -12.16
CA LYS A 2 -16.66 -0.79 -11.48
C LYS A 2 -16.22 0.06 -10.28
N PRO A 3 -16.85 1.23 -10.04
CA PRO A 3 -16.48 2.11 -8.96
C PRO A 3 -16.78 1.46 -7.60
N VAL A 4 -15.84 1.62 -6.66
CA VAL A 4 -15.88 1.22 -5.23
C VAL A 4 -17.05 1.89 -4.44
N ARG A 5 -17.99 2.52 -5.15
CA ARG A 5 -19.14 3.26 -4.59
C ARG A 5 -20.23 2.37 -3.99
N ILE A 6 -20.26 1.06 -4.27
CA ILE A 6 -21.39 0.19 -3.87
C ILE A 6 -21.24 -0.38 -2.44
N GLN A 7 -20.04 -0.42 -1.85
CA GLN A 7 -19.84 -1.12 -0.56
C GLN A 7 -19.90 -0.23 0.71
N ALA A 8 -19.60 1.07 0.62
CA ALA A 8 -19.69 1.97 1.78
C ALA A 8 -21.15 2.22 2.22
N VAL A 9 -22.09 2.24 1.26
CA VAL A 9 -23.53 2.38 1.51
C VAL A 9 -24.08 1.14 2.22
N SER A 10 -23.61 -0.06 1.89
CA SER A 10 -24.02 -1.31 2.56
C SER A 10 -23.65 -1.32 4.05
N VAL A 11 -22.46 -0.81 4.40
CA VAL A 11 -22.00 -0.71 5.80
C VAL A 11 -22.72 0.43 6.56
N MET A 12 -23.00 1.56 5.89
CA MET A 12 -23.82 2.65 6.47
C MET A 12 -25.29 2.24 6.70
N VAL A 13 -25.89 1.50 5.77
CA VAL A 13 -27.26 0.96 5.89
C VAL A 13 -27.30 -0.11 6.97
N GLN A 14 -26.30 -1.00 7.05
CA GLN A 14 -26.15 -1.92 8.17
C GLN A 14 -26.04 -1.17 9.50
N MET A 15 -25.36 -0.01 9.54
CA MET A 15 -25.23 0.83 10.73
C MET A 15 -26.52 1.56 11.11
N LEU A 16 -27.32 2.00 10.14
CA LEU A 16 -28.63 2.63 10.36
C LEU A 16 -29.66 1.59 10.84
N VAL A 17 -29.60 0.38 10.29
CA VAL A 17 -30.31 -0.79 10.82
C VAL A 17 -29.81 -1.13 12.22
N LEU A 18 -28.50 -1.04 12.49
CA LEU A 18 -27.90 -1.26 13.82
C LEU A 18 -28.40 -0.26 14.86
N LEU A 19 -28.44 1.03 14.50
CA LEU A 19 -28.91 2.10 15.37
C LEU A 19 -30.42 2.00 15.61
N SER A 20 -31.19 1.68 14.56
CA SER A 20 -32.63 1.41 14.68
C SER A 20 -32.89 0.15 15.51
N GLY A 21 -32.06 -0.88 15.35
CA GLY A 21 -32.13 -2.13 16.09
C GLY A 21 -31.76 -1.94 17.56
N LEU A 22 -30.81 -1.06 17.86
CA LEU A 22 -30.43 -0.70 19.22
C LEU A 22 -31.53 0.09 19.92
N THR A 23 -32.18 1.00 19.18
CA THR A 23 -33.35 1.76 19.65
C THR A 23 -34.56 0.86 19.84
N ALA A 24 -34.82 -0.05 18.90
CA ALA A 24 -35.90 -1.03 18.95
C ALA A 24 -35.67 -2.07 20.04
N LEU A 25 -34.43 -2.52 20.25
CA LEU A 25 -34.06 -3.45 21.32
C LEU A 25 -34.23 -2.79 22.70
N PHE A 26 -33.80 -1.53 22.84
CA PHE A 26 -33.99 -0.78 24.08
C PHE A 26 -35.47 -0.54 24.37
N TRP A 27 -36.27 -0.27 23.34
CA TRP A 27 -37.72 -0.10 23.46
C TRP A 27 -38.44 -1.42 23.75
N TYR A 28 -38.05 -2.51 23.08
CA TYR A 28 -38.61 -3.85 23.25
C TYR A 28 -38.28 -4.47 24.60
N PHE A 29 -37.07 -4.25 25.14
CA PHE A 29 -36.69 -4.75 26.47
C PHE A 29 -37.17 -3.85 27.63
N ARG A 30 -37.73 -2.66 27.38
CA ARG A 30 -38.24 -1.80 28.46
C ARG A 30 -39.31 -2.48 29.32
N GLU A 31 -40.30 -3.10 28.71
CA GLU A 31 -41.39 -3.77 29.44
C GLU A 31 -40.98 -5.12 30.05
N PRO A 32 -40.29 -6.03 29.33
CA PRO A 32 -39.82 -7.28 29.91
C PRO A 32 -38.83 -7.07 31.05
N VAL A 33 -37.88 -6.12 30.95
CA VAL A 33 -36.94 -5.84 32.05
C VAL A 33 -37.68 -5.24 33.24
N SER A 34 -38.53 -4.22 33.04
CA SER A 34 -39.24 -3.62 34.17
C SER A 34 -40.26 -4.56 34.83
N ARG A 35 -41.00 -5.36 34.05
CA ARG A 35 -41.95 -6.34 34.58
C ARG A 35 -41.25 -7.55 35.19
N PHE A 36 -40.16 -8.06 34.60
CA PHE A 36 -39.37 -9.15 35.18
C PHE A 36 -38.70 -8.72 36.51
N PHE A 37 -38.18 -7.50 36.58
CA PHE A 37 -37.63 -6.92 37.80
C PHE A 37 -38.72 -6.66 38.86
N ALA A 38 -39.95 -6.34 38.46
CA ALA A 38 -41.08 -6.12 39.36
C ALA A 38 -41.82 -7.40 39.79
N SER A 39 -41.78 -8.49 39.00
CA SER A 39 -42.59 -9.70 39.24
C SER A 39 -41.85 -10.85 39.94
N THR A 40 -40.51 -10.86 39.93
CA THR A 40 -39.69 -11.98 40.46
C THR A 40 -39.01 -11.62 41.80
N GLN A 41 -39.47 -10.55 42.43
CA GLN A 41 -38.81 -9.89 43.56
C GLN A 41 -39.02 -10.65 44.89
N SER A 42 -38.31 -11.76 45.08
CA SER A 42 -38.01 -12.31 46.41
C SER A 42 -36.56 -12.10 46.85
N GLY A 43 -35.72 -11.38 46.09
CA GLY A 43 -34.36 -11.11 46.53
C GLY A 43 -33.62 -9.98 45.80
N SER A 44 -32.98 -9.10 46.58
CA SER A 44 -32.07 -8.04 46.08
C SER A 44 -30.91 -8.58 45.23
N LEU A 45 -30.54 -9.86 45.41
CA LEU A 45 -29.45 -10.52 44.70
C LEU A 45 -29.71 -10.72 43.20
N GLY A 46 -30.92 -11.09 42.81
CA GLY A 46 -31.26 -11.29 41.40
C GLY A 46 -31.21 -10.00 40.58
N LEU A 47 -31.60 -8.89 41.19
CA LEU A 47 -31.51 -7.56 40.60
C LEU A 47 -30.06 -7.17 40.32
N ILE A 48 -29.16 -7.42 41.28
CA ILE A 48 -27.73 -7.11 41.15
C ILE A 48 -27.09 -7.97 40.06
N LEU A 49 -27.36 -9.28 40.04
CA LEU A 49 -26.79 -10.21 39.06
C LEU A 49 -27.25 -9.91 37.63
N ASN A 50 -28.56 -9.79 37.41
CA ASN A 50 -29.11 -9.46 36.08
C ASN A 50 -28.73 -8.04 35.64
N GLY A 51 -28.74 -7.07 36.56
CA GLY A 51 -28.27 -5.72 36.30
C GLY A 51 -26.80 -5.67 35.88
N GLY A 52 -25.94 -6.47 36.53
CA GLY A 52 -24.53 -6.62 36.18
C GLY A 52 -24.33 -7.18 34.76
N ILE A 53 -25.07 -8.23 34.39
CA ILE A 53 -25.05 -8.81 33.03
C ILE A 53 -25.45 -7.76 32.00
N LEU A 54 -26.55 -7.03 32.26
CA LEU A 54 -27.07 -6.00 31.36
C LEU A 54 -26.08 -4.83 31.19
N LEU A 55 -25.47 -4.38 32.29
CA LEU A 55 -24.47 -3.31 32.28
C LEU A 55 -23.24 -3.71 31.48
N LEU A 56 -22.75 -4.94 31.67
CA LEU A 56 -21.60 -5.47 30.94
C LEU A 56 -21.91 -5.61 29.44
N PHE A 57 -23.13 -6.05 29.09
CA PHE A 57 -23.62 -6.06 27.72
C PHE A 57 -23.65 -4.65 27.09
N LEU A 58 -24.23 -3.66 27.78
CA LEU A 58 -24.32 -2.28 27.30
C LEU A 58 -22.94 -1.65 27.11
N LEU A 59 -22.02 -1.88 28.04
CA LEU A 59 -20.64 -1.40 27.94
C LEU A 59 -19.93 -2.00 26.72
N GLY A 60 -20.10 -3.29 26.47
CA GLY A 60 -19.56 -3.95 25.28
C GLY A 60 -20.17 -3.40 24.00
N LEU A 61 -21.48 -3.22 23.97
CA LEU A 61 -22.18 -2.69 22.81
C LEU A 61 -21.73 -1.26 22.49
N GLY A 62 -21.63 -0.41 23.50
CA GLY A 62 -21.08 0.95 23.36
C GLY A 62 -19.65 0.94 22.81
N ARG A 63 -18.81 0.02 23.28
CA ARG A 63 -17.45 -0.15 22.75
C ARG A 63 -17.45 -0.58 21.28
N ILE A 64 -18.29 -1.53 20.89
CA ILE A 64 -18.43 -1.98 19.49
C ILE A 64 -18.83 -0.80 18.60
N VAL A 65 -19.84 -0.04 19.01
CA VAL A 65 -20.33 1.13 18.26
C VAL A 65 -19.23 2.17 18.07
N TRP A 66 -18.46 2.48 19.12
CA TRP A 66 -17.33 3.40 19.00
C TRP A 66 -16.27 2.87 18.02
N LEU A 67 -15.84 1.61 18.15
CA LEU A 67 -14.85 1.02 17.24
C LEU A 67 -15.32 1.08 15.79
N PHE A 68 -16.62 0.86 15.56
CA PHE A 68 -17.20 0.96 14.23
C PHE A 68 -17.11 2.38 13.66
N PHE A 69 -17.46 3.41 14.43
CA PHE A 69 -17.28 4.81 14.00
C PHE A 69 -15.82 5.16 13.72
N SER A 70 -14.89 4.63 14.52
CA SER A 70 -13.46 4.77 14.27
C SER A 70 -13.05 4.16 12.93
N PHE A 71 -13.53 2.96 12.60
CA PHE A 71 -13.24 2.32 11.30
C PHE A 71 -13.90 3.04 10.13
N ALA A 72 -15.11 3.57 10.31
CA ALA A 72 -15.77 4.39 9.30
C ALA A 72 -15.03 5.71 9.05
N ALA A 73 -14.43 6.31 10.08
CA ALA A 73 -13.55 7.47 9.92
C ALA A 73 -12.29 7.11 9.12
N GLU A 74 -11.60 6.02 9.48
CA GLU A 74 -10.43 5.52 8.74
C GLU A 74 -10.75 5.23 7.26
N GLN A 75 -11.86 4.55 6.98
CA GLN A 75 -12.26 4.24 5.60
C GLN A 75 -12.54 5.51 4.77
N ARG A 76 -13.11 6.56 5.39
CA ARG A 76 -13.33 7.85 4.70
C ARG A 76 -12.00 8.49 4.30
N VAL A 77 -10.96 8.35 5.12
CA VAL A 77 -9.62 8.86 4.80
C VAL A 77 -9.02 8.10 3.63
N ILE A 78 -9.12 6.77 3.62
CA ILE A 78 -8.67 5.92 2.49
C ILE A 78 -9.36 6.34 1.19
N ASN A 79 -10.69 6.44 1.21
CA ASN A 79 -11.43 6.82 0.00
C ASN A 79 -11.04 8.22 -0.50
N ARG A 80 -10.85 9.19 0.41
CA ARG A 80 -10.44 10.55 0.07
C ARG A 80 -9.02 10.59 -0.50
N PHE A 81 -8.09 9.82 0.06
CA PHE A 81 -6.74 9.71 -0.45
C PHE A 81 -6.74 9.14 -1.87
N VAL A 82 -7.41 7.99 -2.08
CA VAL A 82 -7.52 7.35 -3.40
C VAL A 82 -8.14 8.28 -4.43
N GLN A 83 -9.18 9.03 -4.04
CA GLN A 83 -9.80 10.01 -4.93
C GLN A 83 -8.80 11.10 -5.36
N ARG A 84 -8.04 11.69 -4.42
CA ARG A 84 -7.04 12.72 -4.73
C ARG A 84 -5.90 12.21 -5.60
N VAL A 85 -5.46 10.96 -5.37
CA VAL A 85 -4.45 10.31 -6.23
C VAL A 85 -4.97 10.18 -7.66
N ARG A 86 -6.23 9.74 -7.82
CA ARG A 86 -6.88 9.61 -9.14
C ARG A 86 -7.11 10.94 -9.84
N GLU A 87 -7.36 12.00 -9.07
CA GLU A 87 -7.50 13.37 -9.58
C GLU A 87 -6.14 14.01 -9.93
N GLY A 88 -5.02 13.31 -9.71
CA GLY A 88 -3.68 13.81 -10.08
C GLY A 88 -3.19 14.96 -9.19
N VAL A 89 -3.72 15.08 -7.97
CA VAL A 89 -3.32 16.13 -7.02
C VAL A 89 -1.85 15.93 -6.61
N ALA A 90 -1.05 16.99 -6.70
CA ALA A 90 0.40 16.93 -6.44
C ALA A 90 0.78 16.38 -5.05
N ASN A 91 -0.04 16.64 -4.02
CA ASN A 91 0.13 16.04 -2.69
C ASN A 91 -1.20 15.46 -2.17
N PRO A 92 -1.47 14.17 -2.44
CA PRO A 92 -2.72 13.53 -2.04
C PRO A 92 -2.86 13.39 -0.51
N ALA A 93 -1.73 13.36 0.21
CA ALA A 93 -1.66 13.24 1.68
C ALA A 93 -1.92 14.57 2.42
N TYR A 94 -1.90 15.71 1.73
CA TYR A 94 -2.00 17.02 2.37
C TYR A 94 -3.32 17.23 3.14
N ARG A 95 -3.22 17.68 4.40
CA ARG A 95 -4.36 17.92 5.32
C ARG A 95 -5.29 16.70 5.50
N LEU A 96 -4.77 15.47 5.38
CA LEU A 96 -5.49 14.29 5.88
C LEU A 96 -5.24 14.12 7.39
N PRO A 97 -6.24 13.67 8.16
CA PRO A 97 -6.06 13.39 9.58
C PRO A 97 -5.10 12.22 9.80
N ASP A 98 -4.44 12.21 10.96
CA ASP A 98 -3.64 11.06 11.40
C ASP A 98 -4.52 9.80 11.42
N SER A 99 -4.09 8.81 10.65
CA SER A 99 -4.86 7.62 10.28
C SER A 99 -3.90 6.46 10.04
N LEU A 100 -4.42 5.24 10.05
CA LEU A 100 -3.63 4.05 9.73
C LEU A 100 -2.97 4.16 8.36
N LEU A 101 -3.68 4.77 7.40
CA LEU A 101 -3.15 5.07 6.07
C LEU A 101 -2.01 6.08 6.11
N MET A 102 -2.18 7.21 6.82
CA MET A 102 -1.15 8.25 6.85
C MET A 102 0.14 7.74 7.49
N ARG A 103 0.04 7.01 8.61
CA ARG A 103 1.20 6.38 9.26
C ARG A 103 1.89 5.37 8.34
N ARG A 104 1.12 4.65 7.53
CA ARG A 104 1.67 3.72 6.55
C ARG A 104 2.36 4.45 5.41
N HIS A 105 1.76 5.51 4.90
CA HIS A 105 2.36 6.37 3.89
C HIS A 105 3.69 6.97 4.39
N GLU A 106 3.74 7.48 5.61
CA GLU A 106 4.96 7.99 6.23
C GLU A 106 6.03 6.90 6.41
N ALA A 107 5.65 5.71 6.88
CA ALA A 107 6.59 4.59 7.02
C ALA A 107 7.19 4.17 5.67
N VAL A 108 6.36 4.06 4.63
CA VAL A 108 6.82 3.73 3.27
C VAL A 108 7.68 4.84 2.69
N LYS A 109 7.31 6.11 2.90
CA LYS A 109 8.12 7.27 2.47
C LYS A 109 9.50 7.25 3.13
N TRP A 110 9.56 7.02 4.44
CA TRP A 110 10.79 6.98 5.21
C TRP A 110 11.72 5.83 4.81
N LEU A 111 11.17 4.64 4.53
CA LEU A 111 11.92 3.49 3.98
C LEU A 111 12.42 3.78 2.55
N GLY A 112 11.56 4.35 1.71
CA GLY A 112 11.87 4.69 0.32
C GLY A 112 12.97 5.76 0.21
N GLU A 113 12.96 6.76 1.08
CA GLU A 113 14.00 7.81 1.16
C GLU A 113 15.38 7.24 1.51
N ARG A 114 15.44 6.06 2.15
CA ARG A 114 16.68 5.37 2.52
C ARG A 114 17.12 4.31 1.52
N GLY A 115 16.32 4.09 0.46
CA GLY A 115 16.56 3.01 -0.50
C GLY A 115 16.40 1.62 0.09
N GLU A 116 15.71 1.48 1.23
CA GLU A 116 15.46 0.19 1.86
C GLU A 116 14.22 -0.47 1.23
N THR A 117 14.29 -1.80 1.05
CA THR A 117 13.13 -2.54 0.52
C THR A 117 11.97 -2.51 1.52
N VAL A 118 10.79 -2.14 1.04
CA VAL A 118 9.58 -2.09 1.86
C VAL A 118 9.00 -3.49 1.99
N ASP A 119 9.09 -4.08 3.19
CA ASP A 119 8.38 -5.31 3.53
C ASP A 119 6.89 -5.02 3.80
N GLN A 120 6.08 -5.29 2.78
CA GLN A 120 4.63 -5.11 2.86
C GLN A 120 3.99 -6.05 3.89
N GLY A 121 4.54 -7.26 4.10
CA GLY A 121 4.04 -8.22 5.08
C GLY A 121 4.20 -7.71 6.50
N MET A 122 5.35 -7.13 6.83
CA MET A 122 5.60 -6.51 8.14
C MET A 122 4.68 -5.31 8.40
N LEU A 123 4.44 -4.46 7.40
CA LEU A 123 3.49 -3.35 7.50
C LEU A 123 2.06 -3.84 7.73
N ALA A 124 1.64 -4.89 7.03
CA ALA A 124 0.33 -5.51 7.17
C ALA A 124 0.14 -6.11 8.58
N GLN A 125 1.12 -6.85 9.07
CA GLN A 125 1.09 -7.45 10.41
C GLN A 125 1.05 -6.40 11.50
N THR A 126 1.83 -5.32 11.37
CA THR A 126 1.83 -4.22 12.33
C THR A 126 0.47 -3.52 12.39
N ALA A 127 -0.16 -3.28 11.23
CA ALA A 127 -1.50 -2.71 11.15
C ALA A 127 -2.55 -3.66 11.76
N ALA A 128 -2.47 -4.95 11.45
CA ALA A 128 -3.36 -5.98 11.99
C ALA A 128 -3.25 -6.08 13.52
N ALA A 129 -2.02 -6.05 14.07
CA ALA A 129 -1.77 -6.09 15.51
C ALA A 129 -2.35 -4.85 16.22
N ARG A 130 -2.16 -3.65 15.66
CA ARG A 130 -2.75 -2.40 16.19
C ARG A 130 -4.27 -2.41 16.19
N LEU A 131 -4.89 -2.94 15.13
CA LEU A 131 -6.34 -3.12 15.07
C LEU A 131 -6.79 -4.18 16.08
N GLY A 132 -6.04 -5.28 16.21
CA GLY A 132 -6.33 -6.39 17.11
C GLY A 132 -6.35 -6.00 18.59
N SER A 133 -5.40 -5.16 19.05
CA SER A 133 -5.34 -4.73 20.46
C SER A 133 -6.59 -3.95 20.89
N ARG A 134 -7.19 -3.20 19.98
CA ARG A 134 -8.42 -2.43 20.25
C ARG A 134 -9.65 -3.31 20.49
N PHE A 135 -9.62 -4.57 20.06
CA PHE A 135 -10.70 -5.56 20.21
C PHE A 135 -10.64 -6.38 21.50
N THR A 136 -9.56 -6.28 22.29
CA THR A 136 -9.40 -7.12 23.49
C THR A 136 -10.59 -7.04 24.43
N LEU A 137 -11.08 -5.83 24.71
CA LEU A 137 -12.26 -5.61 25.57
C LEU A 137 -13.52 -6.26 24.97
N VAL A 138 -13.70 -6.17 23.65
CA VAL A 138 -14.87 -6.73 22.97
C VAL A 138 -14.89 -8.24 23.11
N ARG A 139 -13.73 -8.89 22.95
CA ARG A 139 -13.55 -10.35 23.12
C ARG A 139 -13.71 -10.79 24.57
N PHE A 140 -13.18 -10.00 25.50
CA PHE A 140 -13.36 -10.26 26.94
C PHE A 140 -14.84 -10.27 27.31
N ILE A 141 -15.60 -9.26 26.86
CA ILE A 141 -17.04 -9.17 27.12
C ILE A 141 -17.82 -10.32 26.48
N HIS A 142 -17.47 -10.71 25.25
CA HIS A 142 -18.08 -11.87 24.59
C HIS A 142 -17.99 -13.13 25.45
N ASN A 143 -16.81 -13.41 26.00
CA ASN A 143 -16.56 -14.61 26.79
C ASN A 143 -17.18 -14.50 28.18
N ILE A 144 -17.03 -13.35 28.87
CA ILE A 144 -17.47 -13.21 30.25
C ILE A 144 -18.99 -13.16 30.40
N LEU A 145 -19.74 -12.80 29.35
CA LEU A 145 -21.19 -12.65 29.44
C LEU A 145 -21.90 -13.99 29.71
N ILE A 146 -21.45 -15.08 29.09
CA ILE A 146 -21.94 -16.44 29.38
C ILE A 146 -21.47 -16.90 30.76
N LEU A 147 -20.19 -16.68 31.09
CA LEU A 147 -19.65 -17.05 32.40
C LEU A 147 -20.39 -16.32 33.53
N SER A 148 -20.79 -15.07 33.34
CA SER A 148 -21.59 -14.29 34.28
C SER A 148 -22.98 -14.91 34.50
N GLY A 149 -23.58 -15.50 33.45
CA GLY A 149 -24.85 -16.22 33.57
C GLY A 149 -24.71 -17.49 34.41
N VAL A 150 -23.67 -18.29 34.14
CA VAL A 150 -23.36 -19.50 34.92
C VAL A 150 -22.96 -19.13 36.37
N PHE A 151 -22.25 -18.03 36.56
CA PHE A 151 -21.96 -17.53 37.91
C PHE A 151 -23.23 -17.12 38.67
N GLY A 152 -24.18 -16.49 37.96
CA GLY A 152 -25.49 -16.14 38.50
C GLY A 152 -26.29 -17.36 38.97
N THR A 153 -26.23 -18.49 38.25
CA THR A 153 -26.90 -19.73 38.70
C THR A 153 -26.27 -20.30 39.94
N ILE A 154 -24.94 -20.33 40.00
CA ILE A 154 -24.21 -20.88 41.14
C ILE A 154 -24.61 -20.11 42.42
N ILE A 155 -24.56 -18.78 42.39
CA ILE A 155 -24.95 -17.96 43.53
C ILE A 155 -26.43 -18.19 43.90
N SER A 156 -27.31 -18.19 42.91
CA SER A 156 -28.75 -18.30 43.14
C SER A 156 -29.14 -19.67 43.71
N LEU A 157 -28.48 -20.74 43.25
CA LEU A 157 -28.67 -22.10 43.76
C LEU A 157 -28.08 -22.25 45.17
N SER A 158 -26.94 -21.63 45.46
CA SER A 158 -26.38 -21.59 46.82
C SER A 158 -27.34 -20.92 47.82
N VAL A 159 -27.98 -19.81 47.42
CA VAL A 159 -28.99 -19.15 48.26
C VAL A 159 -30.22 -20.03 48.45
N ALA A 160 -30.67 -20.74 47.40
CA ALA A 160 -31.78 -21.68 47.52
C ALA A 160 -31.46 -22.83 48.49
N LEU A 161 -30.24 -23.38 48.45
CA LEU A 161 -29.80 -24.43 49.38
C LEU A 161 -29.75 -23.94 50.83
N VAL A 162 -29.31 -22.70 51.08
CA VAL A 162 -29.35 -22.09 52.42
C VAL A 162 -30.79 -21.94 52.90
N GLY A 163 -31.72 -21.54 52.01
CA GLY A 163 -33.15 -21.51 52.32
C GLY A 163 -33.72 -22.89 52.69
N ALA A 164 -33.28 -23.95 51.98
CA ALA A 164 -33.70 -25.32 52.27
C ALA A 164 -33.16 -25.84 53.61
N ALA A 165 -31.93 -25.48 53.99
CA ALA A 165 -31.37 -25.82 55.29
C ALA A 165 -32.17 -25.20 56.45
N GLY A 166 -32.65 -23.96 56.29
CA GLY A 166 -33.49 -23.29 57.30
C GLY A 166 -34.84 -23.97 57.53
N LEU A 167 -35.43 -24.62 56.51
CA LEU A 167 -36.68 -25.38 56.66
C LEU A 167 -36.52 -26.66 57.48
N LEU A 168 -35.31 -27.24 57.53
CA LEU A 168 -35.02 -28.42 58.35
C LEU A 168 -34.97 -28.08 59.85
N GLU A 169 -34.67 -26.83 60.20
CA GLU A 169 -34.55 -26.37 61.59
C GLU A 169 -35.88 -25.87 62.16
N ALA A 170 -36.77 -25.28 61.34
CA ALA A 170 -38.09 -24.81 61.76
C ALA A 170 -39.13 -24.89 60.61
N PRO A 171 -39.97 -25.95 60.55
CA PRO A 171 -40.89 -26.21 59.43
C PRO A 171 -42.03 -25.19 59.26
N GLU A 172 -42.31 -24.35 60.26
CA GLU A 172 -43.47 -23.45 60.27
C GLU A 172 -43.26 -22.14 59.48
N HIS A 173 -42.08 -21.90 58.90
CA HIS A 173 -41.74 -20.62 58.29
C HIS A 173 -41.85 -20.68 56.76
N LEU A 174 -43.02 -20.30 56.24
CA LEU A 174 -43.32 -20.12 54.81
C LEU A 174 -42.28 -19.22 54.09
N ASP A 175 -41.63 -18.33 54.82
CA ASP A 175 -40.59 -17.43 54.31
C ASP A 175 -39.37 -18.18 53.73
N HIS A 176 -38.96 -19.31 54.34
CA HIS A 176 -37.83 -20.09 53.83
C HIS A 176 -38.16 -20.83 52.53
N MET A 177 -39.43 -21.21 52.31
CA MET A 177 -39.88 -21.74 51.01
C MET A 177 -39.85 -20.67 49.92
N ALA A 178 -40.20 -19.42 50.24
CA ALA A 178 -40.11 -18.30 49.28
C ALA A 178 -38.66 -18.02 48.83
N VAL A 179 -37.68 -18.20 49.72
CA VAL A 179 -36.24 -18.07 49.40
C VAL A 179 -35.77 -19.14 48.42
N ILE A 180 -36.23 -20.39 48.58
CA ILE A 180 -35.87 -21.50 47.69
C ILE A 180 -36.41 -21.25 46.28
N ILE A 181 -37.70 -20.91 46.18
CA ILE A 181 -38.37 -20.64 44.90
C ILE A 181 -37.74 -19.40 44.24
N GLY A 182 -37.47 -18.35 45.02
CA GLY A 182 -36.80 -17.14 44.55
C GLY A 182 -35.40 -17.41 44.00
N GLY A 183 -34.61 -18.24 44.68
CA GLY A 183 -33.27 -18.64 44.23
C GLY A 183 -33.30 -19.45 42.93
N MET A 184 -34.18 -20.43 42.80
CA MET A 184 -34.32 -21.22 41.56
C MET A 184 -34.80 -20.36 40.38
N ALA A 185 -35.80 -19.48 40.60
CA ALA A 185 -36.30 -18.57 39.57
C ALA A 185 -35.23 -17.56 39.12
N THR A 186 -34.44 -17.03 40.06
CA THR A 186 -33.32 -16.13 39.77
C THR A 186 -32.23 -16.84 38.96
N ALA A 187 -31.89 -18.09 39.31
CA ALA A 187 -30.93 -18.88 38.56
C ALA A 187 -31.34 -19.03 37.08
N LEU A 188 -32.60 -19.40 36.82
CA LEU A 188 -33.10 -19.59 35.46
C LEU A 188 -33.15 -18.28 34.67
N SER A 189 -33.51 -17.17 35.33
CA SER A 189 -33.52 -15.86 34.68
C SER A 189 -32.14 -15.34 34.32
N THR A 190 -31.16 -15.52 35.21
CA THR A 190 -29.78 -15.05 34.96
C THR A 190 -29.15 -15.76 33.77
N THR A 191 -29.41 -17.06 33.58
CA THR A 191 -28.95 -17.78 32.37
C THR A 191 -29.67 -17.32 31.13
N MET A 192 -30.98 -17.19 31.18
CA MET A 192 -31.77 -16.76 30.03
C MET A 192 -31.33 -15.37 29.57
N THR A 193 -31.16 -14.43 30.51
CA THR A 193 -30.69 -13.07 30.23
C THR A 193 -29.28 -13.09 29.63
N ALA A 194 -28.35 -13.84 30.22
CA ALA A 194 -26.99 -13.97 29.71
C ALA A 194 -26.92 -14.54 28.30
N ILE A 195 -27.69 -15.59 28.01
CA ILE A 195 -27.74 -16.23 26.68
C ILE A 195 -28.27 -15.26 25.62
N ILE A 196 -29.36 -14.55 25.91
CA ILE A 196 -29.95 -13.60 24.97
C ILE A 196 -28.99 -12.44 24.70
N CYS A 197 -28.43 -11.84 25.76
CA CYS A 197 -27.44 -10.77 25.61
C CYS A 197 -26.21 -11.26 24.85
N TYR A 198 -25.75 -12.48 25.09
CA TYR A 198 -24.63 -13.08 24.36
C TYR A 198 -24.93 -13.29 22.88
N ALA A 199 -26.07 -13.86 22.51
CA ALA A 199 -26.43 -14.10 21.11
C ALA A 199 -26.47 -12.79 20.32
N LEU A 200 -27.10 -11.74 20.89
CA LEU A 200 -27.14 -10.41 20.30
C LEU A 200 -25.74 -9.79 20.18
N TYR A 201 -24.94 -9.89 21.25
CA TYR A 201 -23.58 -9.37 21.26
C TYR A 201 -22.68 -10.08 20.24
N ALA A 202 -22.81 -11.40 20.12
CA ALA A 202 -22.06 -12.23 19.19
C ALA A 202 -22.29 -11.81 17.73
N TYR A 203 -23.55 -11.51 17.37
CA TYR A 203 -23.89 -10.99 16.05
C TYR A 203 -23.13 -9.69 15.73
N PHE A 204 -23.15 -8.71 16.66
CA PHE A 204 -22.44 -7.44 16.45
C PHE A 204 -20.92 -7.61 16.45
N HIS A 205 -20.39 -8.52 17.27
CA HIS A 205 -18.98 -8.86 17.27
C HIS A 205 -18.52 -9.39 15.91
N LEU A 206 -19.28 -10.30 15.29
CA LEU A 206 -19.00 -10.81 13.94
C LEU A 206 -19.02 -9.69 12.90
N ARG A 207 -20.05 -8.82 12.93
CA ARG A 207 -20.14 -7.69 11.99
C ARG A 207 -18.98 -6.69 12.14
N LEU A 208 -18.53 -6.44 13.36
CA LEU A 208 -17.37 -5.58 13.61
C LEU A 208 -16.08 -6.24 13.08
N GLN A 209 -15.94 -7.56 13.22
CA GLN A 209 -14.81 -8.30 12.67
C GLN A 209 -14.77 -8.22 11.13
N ASP A 210 -15.90 -8.35 10.45
CA ASP A 210 -15.99 -8.16 9.00
C ASP A 210 -15.54 -6.75 8.57
N ALA A 211 -15.99 -5.72 9.30
CA ALA A 211 -15.62 -4.34 9.03
C ALA A 211 -14.10 -4.12 9.15
N ARG A 212 -13.46 -4.74 10.15
CA ARG A 212 -12.01 -4.72 10.32
C ARG A 212 -11.28 -5.37 9.14
N ILE A 213 -11.72 -6.56 8.72
CA ILE A 213 -11.08 -7.28 7.60
C ILE A 213 -11.16 -6.44 6.33
N ARG A 214 -12.33 -5.84 6.06
CA ARG A 214 -12.51 -4.95 4.91
C ARG A 214 -11.62 -3.71 4.96
N LEU A 215 -11.50 -3.07 6.14
CA LEU A 215 -10.62 -1.91 6.31
C LEU A 215 -9.16 -2.29 6.04
N LEU A 216 -8.71 -3.43 6.57
CA LEU A 216 -7.34 -3.90 6.36
C LEU A 216 -7.08 -4.24 4.89
N ALA A 217 -8.01 -4.93 4.23
CA ALA A 217 -7.94 -5.22 2.81
C ALA A 217 -7.88 -3.94 1.96
N GLY A 218 -8.72 -2.94 2.26
CA GLY A 218 -8.70 -1.65 1.57
C GLY A 218 -7.41 -0.86 1.82
N LEU A 219 -6.83 -0.96 3.02
CA LEU A 219 -5.52 -0.38 3.32
C LEU A 219 -4.41 -1.05 2.51
N GLU A 220 -4.41 -2.38 2.41
CA GLU A 220 -3.45 -3.14 1.60
C GLU A 220 -3.57 -2.83 0.11
N GLU A 221 -4.80 -2.85 -0.42
CA GLU A 221 -5.08 -2.51 -1.81
C GLU A 221 -4.60 -1.08 -2.13
N CYS A 222 -4.91 -0.12 -1.26
CA CYS A 222 -4.44 1.25 -1.43
C CYS A 222 -2.92 1.37 -1.38
N THR A 223 -2.26 0.61 -0.49
CA THR A 223 -0.81 0.63 -0.37
C THR A 223 -0.15 0.05 -1.61
N SER A 224 -0.62 -1.11 -2.07
CA SER A 224 -0.07 -1.81 -3.23
C SER A 224 -0.27 -1.04 -4.53
N LEU A 225 -1.46 -0.46 -4.74
CA LEU A 225 -1.80 0.22 -5.99
C LEU A 225 -1.32 1.67 -6.09
N TYR A 226 -1.30 2.40 -4.97
CA TYR A 226 -1.06 3.85 -5.02
C TYR A 226 0.18 4.29 -4.25
N ILE A 227 0.47 3.71 -3.08
CA ILE A 227 1.59 4.18 -2.24
C ILE A 227 2.91 3.57 -2.73
N LEU A 228 3.00 2.24 -2.79
CA LEU A 228 4.24 1.52 -3.05
C LEU A 228 4.88 1.84 -4.42
N PRO A 229 4.12 1.97 -5.53
CA PRO A 229 4.71 2.29 -6.84
C PRO A 229 5.37 3.67 -6.88
N GLN A 230 4.94 4.63 -6.06
CA GLN A 230 5.53 5.97 -6.00
C GLN A 230 6.96 5.97 -5.43
N PHE A 231 7.32 4.93 -4.67
CA PHE A 231 8.62 4.84 -3.99
C PHE A 231 9.50 3.70 -4.52
N ARG A 232 8.94 2.73 -5.25
CA ARG A 232 9.70 1.61 -5.86
C ARG A 232 10.46 1.98 -7.14
N SER A 233 10.20 3.14 -7.74
CA SER A 233 10.78 3.52 -9.03
C SER A 233 12.26 3.93 -8.99
N VAL A 234 12.94 3.87 -7.85
CA VAL A 234 14.36 4.29 -7.79
C VAL A 234 15.31 3.14 -8.14
N GLU A 235 15.06 1.91 -7.70
CA GLU A 235 16.03 0.81 -7.87
C GLU A 235 15.92 0.09 -9.22
N SER A 236 14.71 -0.13 -9.73
CA SER A 236 14.51 -0.73 -11.08
C SER A 236 14.87 0.23 -12.20
N ASN A 237 14.67 1.53 -12.00
CA ASN A 237 14.97 2.53 -13.02
C ASN A 237 16.48 2.76 -13.13
N LEU A 238 17.26 2.72 -12.05
CA LEU A 238 18.71 2.90 -12.16
C LEU A 238 19.37 1.79 -13.00
N MET A 239 18.98 0.53 -12.84
CA MET A 239 19.52 -0.55 -13.67
C MET A 239 19.03 -0.47 -15.12
N HIS A 240 17.76 -0.10 -15.32
CA HIS A 240 17.22 0.10 -16.66
C HIS A 240 17.86 1.31 -17.36
N ASP A 241 18.07 2.40 -16.65
CA ASP A 241 18.66 3.65 -17.15
C ASP A 241 20.15 3.45 -17.43
N VAL A 242 20.88 2.71 -16.60
CA VAL A 242 22.28 2.33 -16.86
C VAL A 242 22.37 1.40 -18.07
N ALA A 243 21.49 0.40 -18.19
CA ALA A 243 21.45 -0.47 -19.37
C ALA A 243 21.10 0.32 -20.64
N THR A 244 20.18 1.27 -20.55
CA THR A 244 19.78 2.14 -21.66
C THR A 244 20.89 3.11 -22.04
N LEU A 245 21.61 3.66 -21.06
CA LEU A 245 22.76 4.55 -21.28
C LEU A 245 23.92 3.79 -21.90
N ALA A 246 24.22 2.58 -21.42
CA ALA A 246 25.22 1.69 -22.00
C ALA A 246 24.88 1.33 -23.45
N ALA A 247 23.62 0.94 -23.73
CA ALA A 247 23.16 0.66 -25.09
C ALA A 247 23.29 1.89 -26.01
N ARG A 248 22.95 3.08 -25.52
CA ARG A 248 23.11 4.34 -26.28
C ARG A 248 24.58 4.69 -26.53
N LEU A 249 25.47 4.41 -25.57
CA LEU A 249 26.91 4.60 -25.73
C LEU A 249 27.50 3.64 -26.77
N THR A 250 27.07 2.37 -26.78
CA THR A 250 27.49 1.40 -27.80
C THR A 250 27.07 1.84 -29.20
N VAL A 251 25.82 2.27 -29.37
CA VAL A 251 25.32 2.79 -30.65
C VAL A 251 26.05 4.07 -31.07
N ALA A 252 26.40 4.95 -30.12
CA ALA A 252 27.19 6.14 -30.41
C ALA A 252 28.62 5.79 -30.84
N ALA A 253 29.25 4.81 -30.19
CA ALA A 253 30.58 4.32 -30.54
C ALA A 253 30.60 3.70 -31.95
N GLU A 254 29.61 2.86 -32.28
CA GLU A 254 29.47 2.28 -33.63
C GLU A 254 29.34 3.34 -34.72
N ARG A 255 28.57 4.41 -34.45
CA ARG A 255 28.45 5.54 -35.39
C ARG A 255 29.77 6.28 -35.58
N VAL A 256 30.58 6.43 -34.54
CA VAL A 256 31.91 7.06 -34.65
C VAL A 256 32.83 6.20 -35.50
N THR A 257 32.85 4.88 -35.30
CA THR A 257 33.62 3.95 -36.14
C THR A 257 33.19 4.03 -37.61
N GLN A 258 31.88 4.06 -37.88
CA GLN A 258 31.36 4.20 -39.24
C GLN A 258 31.74 5.54 -39.90
N VAL A 259 31.81 6.62 -39.12
CA VAL A 259 32.27 7.92 -39.61
C VAL A 259 33.78 7.87 -39.93
N GLN A 260 34.59 7.22 -39.10
CA GLN A 260 36.02 7.02 -39.37
C GLN A 260 36.26 6.24 -40.65
N ASP A 261 35.53 5.14 -40.89
CA ASP A 261 35.62 4.36 -42.13
C ASP A 261 35.27 5.20 -43.37
N ARG A 262 34.25 6.06 -43.27
CA ARG A 262 33.89 6.98 -44.35
C ARG A 262 34.96 8.03 -44.59
N PHE A 263 35.63 8.52 -43.56
CA PHE A 263 36.74 9.45 -43.70
C PHE A 263 37.96 8.79 -44.33
N LEU A 264 38.27 7.53 -43.97
CA LEU A 264 39.34 6.76 -44.60
C LEU A 264 39.06 6.54 -46.10
N GLN A 265 37.84 6.13 -46.45
CA GLN A 265 37.43 5.98 -47.85
C GLN A 265 37.43 7.32 -48.61
N ALA A 266 37.03 8.41 -47.97
CA ALA A 266 37.11 9.73 -48.56
C ALA A 266 38.58 10.13 -48.82
N GLY A 267 39.48 9.83 -47.88
CA GLY A 267 40.93 10.02 -48.03
C GLY A 267 41.49 9.24 -49.21
N GLU A 268 41.16 7.95 -49.34
CA GLU A 268 41.58 7.11 -50.48
C GLU A 268 41.08 7.66 -51.82
N ARG A 269 39.81 8.07 -51.89
CA ARG A 269 39.25 8.67 -53.11
C ARG A 269 39.91 9.99 -53.47
N LEU A 270 40.23 10.80 -52.47
CA LEU A 270 40.91 12.08 -52.67
C LEU A 270 42.34 11.86 -53.16
N GLN A 271 43.03 10.85 -52.63
CA GLN A 271 44.36 10.45 -53.08
C GLN A 271 44.34 9.92 -54.52
N LEU A 272 43.37 9.07 -54.87
CA LEU A 272 43.17 8.62 -56.25
C LEU A 272 42.86 9.78 -57.22
N ALA A 273 42.03 10.74 -56.80
CA ALA A 273 41.74 11.93 -57.60
C ALA A 273 42.98 12.83 -57.78
N VAL A 274 43.83 12.95 -56.77
CA VAL A 274 45.11 13.68 -56.85
C VAL A 274 46.09 12.97 -57.78
N ASP A 275 46.21 11.64 -57.69
CA ASP A 275 47.09 10.85 -58.56
C ASP A 275 46.67 10.93 -60.04
N ASP A 276 45.36 10.91 -60.32
CA ASP A 276 44.81 11.07 -61.67
C ASP A 276 45.07 12.48 -62.21
N LEU A 277 44.86 13.52 -61.38
CA LEU A 277 45.19 14.90 -61.73
C LEU A 277 46.68 15.06 -62.06
N GLN A 278 47.57 14.48 -61.24
CA GLN A 278 49.01 14.50 -61.49
C GLN A 278 49.39 13.79 -62.80
N HIS A 279 48.75 12.64 -63.09
CA HIS A 279 48.94 11.93 -64.35
C HIS A 279 48.46 12.74 -65.56
N GLN A 280 47.32 13.43 -65.45
CA GLN A 280 46.78 14.25 -66.51
C GLN A 280 47.62 15.51 -66.78
N ILE A 281 48.17 16.12 -65.72
CA ILE A 281 49.15 17.22 -65.82
C ILE A 281 50.46 16.72 -66.46
N GLY A 282 50.93 15.52 -66.08
CA GLY A 282 52.11 14.89 -66.69
C GLY A 282 51.94 14.63 -68.18
N ARG A 283 50.76 14.16 -68.61
CA ARG A 283 50.38 13.98 -70.02
C ARG A 283 50.26 15.31 -70.77
N SER A 284 49.58 16.31 -70.20
CA SER A 284 49.47 17.64 -70.81
C SER A 284 50.84 18.29 -71.00
N GLY A 285 51.78 18.08 -70.06
CA GLY A 285 53.17 18.50 -70.22
C GLY A 285 53.92 17.79 -71.36
N ALA A 286 53.57 16.54 -71.67
CA ALA A 286 54.09 15.81 -72.82
C ALA A 286 53.47 16.30 -74.15
N ASP A 287 52.16 16.59 -74.15
CA ASP A 287 51.46 17.14 -75.32
C ASP A 287 51.95 18.55 -75.64
N ILE A 288 52.22 19.39 -74.62
CA ILE A 288 52.84 20.70 -74.81
C ILE A 288 54.26 20.58 -75.38
N ARG A 289 55.04 19.57 -74.98
CA ARG A 289 56.36 19.30 -75.58
C ARG A 289 56.23 18.87 -77.05
N SER A 290 55.26 18.01 -77.36
CA SER A 290 54.96 17.59 -78.73
C SER A 290 54.52 18.77 -79.62
N ILE A 291 53.64 19.64 -79.11
CA ILE A 291 53.22 20.87 -79.80
C ILE A 291 54.41 21.82 -80.00
N ARG A 292 55.27 21.99 -78.99
CA ARG A 292 56.50 22.78 -79.12
C ARG A 292 57.44 22.21 -80.18
N ASP A 293 57.63 20.91 -80.21
CA ASP A 293 58.55 20.23 -81.14
C ASP A 293 57.99 20.28 -82.58
N ALA A 294 56.67 20.11 -82.77
CA ALA A 294 55.98 20.27 -84.05
C ALA A 294 56.00 21.73 -84.56
N LEU A 295 55.89 22.73 -83.67
CA LEU A 295 56.09 24.14 -84.01
C LEU A 295 57.54 24.42 -84.41
N HIS A 296 58.51 23.77 -83.78
CA HIS A 296 59.92 23.86 -84.16
C HIS A 296 60.19 23.32 -85.56
N GLU A 297 59.56 22.19 -85.91
CA GLU A 297 59.72 21.52 -87.20
C GLU A 297 58.96 22.24 -88.34
N GLY A 298 57.76 22.77 -88.05
CA GLY A 298 56.96 23.54 -89.01
C GLY A 298 57.54 24.93 -89.36
N PHE A 299 58.28 25.56 -88.44
CA PHE A 299 58.89 26.89 -88.65
C PHE A 299 60.39 26.87 -89.03
N ARG A 300 61.01 25.69 -89.19
CA ARG A 300 62.44 25.51 -89.57
C ARG A 300 63.39 26.42 -88.78
N LEU A 301 63.22 26.47 -87.46
CA LEU A 301 64.20 27.14 -86.60
C LEU A 301 65.43 26.23 -86.46
N PRO A 302 66.67 26.75 -86.56
CA PRO A 302 67.87 25.94 -86.50
C PRO A 302 67.95 25.16 -85.17
N PRO A 303 68.54 23.95 -85.16
CA PRO A 303 68.75 23.24 -83.91
C PRO A 303 69.63 24.11 -83.03
N ALA A 304 69.24 24.25 -81.76
CA ALA A 304 70.06 24.92 -80.76
C ALA A 304 71.38 24.16 -80.61
N ALA A 305 72.36 24.52 -81.42
CA ALA A 305 73.75 24.15 -81.22
C ALA A 305 74.25 24.93 -80.01
N GLY A 306 74.67 24.21 -78.97
CA GLY A 306 75.38 24.82 -77.85
C GLY A 306 75.18 24.06 -76.55
N GLY A 307 75.83 22.90 -76.43
CA GLY A 307 76.06 22.31 -75.13
C GLY A 307 76.98 23.18 -74.27
N VAL A 308 76.73 23.17 -72.95
CA VAL A 308 77.77 23.32 -71.94
C VAL A 308 77.50 22.28 -70.85
N ALA A 309 78.53 21.49 -70.59
CA ALA A 309 78.61 20.42 -69.61
C ALA A 309 78.68 20.97 -68.15
N PRO A 310 78.69 20.11 -67.13
CA PRO A 310 78.03 20.35 -65.84
C PRO A 310 78.89 21.12 -64.83
N ALA A 311 78.23 21.92 -63.98
CA ALA A 311 78.84 22.49 -62.78
C ALA A 311 78.19 21.91 -61.52
N ALA A 312 79.06 21.59 -60.58
CA ALA A 312 78.88 20.77 -59.40
C ALA A 312 77.94 21.32 -58.31
N ARG A 313 77.40 20.35 -57.54
CA ARG A 313 77.19 20.33 -56.07
C ARG A 313 76.70 21.61 -55.38
N THR A 314 75.62 21.46 -54.61
CA THR A 314 75.70 21.43 -53.14
C THR A 314 74.35 21.03 -52.53
N GLU A 315 74.36 20.02 -51.65
CA GLU A 315 73.33 19.83 -50.63
C GLU A 315 73.32 21.04 -49.69
N PRO A 316 72.17 21.38 -49.11
CA PRO A 316 71.96 21.09 -47.69
C PRO A 316 70.55 20.54 -47.48
N GLY A 317 70.19 19.85 -46.42
CA GLY A 317 70.80 19.72 -45.12
C GLY A 317 69.72 19.08 -44.26
N ARG A 318 70.15 18.07 -43.52
CA ARG A 318 69.39 17.25 -42.61
C ARG A 318 69.25 17.99 -41.27
N GLU A 319 68.02 18.32 -40.88
CA GLU A 319 67.56 18.54 -39.50
C GLU A 319 66.23 17.77 -39.43
N VAL A 320 65.97 16.71 -38.65
CA VAL A 320 66.39 16.25 -37.31
C VAL A 320 66.25 17.31 -36.23
N LEU A 321 65.48 16.94 -35.20
CA LEU A 321 65.08 17.65 -33.97
C LEU A 321 63.73 18.39 -34.14
N ARG A 322 62.72 18.20 -33.31
CA ARG A 322 62.58 17.45 -32.05
C ARG A 322 61.09 17.35 -31.74
#